data_AF-A0AAV0WWX3-F1
#
_entry.id   AF-A0AAV0WWX3-F1
#
_cell.length_a   1.000
_cell.length_b   1.000
_cell.length_c   1.000
_cell.angle_alpha   90.00
_cell.angle_beta   90.00
_cell.angle_gamma   90.00
#
_symmetry.space_group_name_H-M   'P 1'
#
loop_
_entity.id
_entity.type
_entity.pdbx_description
1 polymer ?
#
loop_
_entity_poly.entity_id
_entity_poly.type
_entity_poly.pdbx_seq_one_letter_code
_entity_poly.pdbx_strand_id
1 'polypeptide(L)'
;MKYDFTYYGMDYDTQIPTLTLSIGKSLLPCDIDIVLKPDPSCSDVEETMKSVHDYLKSQLPLLDKLRKYIAIISTFPFKYEQDILQVIENDFVKCERLILNVCSDDLHILLMISKLIALCSGKNEFDNAIWESGKSFENQRKLRNK
;
A
#
# COMPACT_ATOMS: atom_id res chain seq x y z
N MET A 1 3.82 36.66 1.84
CA MET A 1 3.87 37.35 0.54
C MET A 1 2.67 36.88 -0.26
N LYS A 2 1.77 37.80 -0.64
CA LYS A 2 0.57 37.50 -1.41
C LYS A 2 0.96 37.33 -2.88
N TYR A 3 0.73 36.15 -3.43
CA TYR A 3 0.85 35.89 -4.86
C TYR A 3 -0.57 35.78 -5.43
N ASP A 4 -0.90 36.70 -6.33
CA ASP A 4 -2.25 36.92 -6.88
C ASP A 4 -2.28 36.33 -8.30
N PHE A 5 -3.01 35.23 -8.50
CA PHE A 5 -3.21 34.62 -9.82
C PHE A 5 -4.47 35.21 -10.47
N THR A 6 -4.29 36.30 -11.20
CA THR A 6 -5.30 36.85 -12.09
C THR A 6 -5.52 35.92 -13.31
N TYR A 7 -6.62 35.17 -13.28
CA TYR A 7 -7.40 34.68 -14.44
C TYR A 7 -6.97 33.44 -15.24
N TYR A 8 -6.24 32.48 -14.66
CA TYR A 8 -6.28 31.09 -15.18
C TYR A 8 -6.30 30.10 -14.00
N GLY A 9 -7.39 29.36 -13.86
CA GLY A 9 -7.40 28.17 -13.01
C GLY A 9 -6.55 27.10 -13.69
N MET A 10 -5.34 26.87 -13.20
CA MET A 10 -4.58 25.67 -13.55
C MET A 10 -4.97 24.59 -12.57
N ASP A 11 -5.58 23.51 -13.07
CA ASP A 11 -5.77 22.30 -12.30
C ASP A 11 -4.39 21.69 -12.02
N TYR A 12 -4.02 21.65 -10.75
CA TYR A 12 -2.82 20.99 -10.28
C TYR A 12 -3.21 19.63 -9.73
N ASP A 13 -2.80 18.56 -10.42
CA ASP A 13 -2.94 17.20 -9.92
C ASP A 13 -1.98 17.01 -8.75
N THR A 14 -2.51 17.11 -7.53
CA THR A 14 -1.79 16.78 -6.30
C THR A 14 -2.29 15.47 -5.74
N GLN A 15 -1.40 14.50 -5.56
CA GLN A 15 -1.72 13.25 -4.86
C GLN A 15 -1.83 13.51 -3.36
N ILE A 16 -3.03 13.81 -2.87
CA ILE A 16 -3.31 14.01 -1.44
C ILE A 16 -3.81 12.67 -0.87
N PRO A 17 -3.08 12.03 0.06
CA PRO A 17 -3.56 10.82 0.71
C PRO A 17 -4.72 11.19 1.65
N THR A 18 -5.94 10.72 1.33
CA THR A 18 -7.14 10.94 2.15
C THR A 18 -7.62 9.63 2.76
N LEU A 19 -7.92 9.64 4.07
CA LEU A 19 -8.56 8.53 4.78
C LEU A 19 -10.00 8.92 5.12
N THR A 20 -10.96 8.18 4.57
CA THR A 20 -12.39 8.35 4.85
C THR A 20 -12.87 7.25 5.79
N LEU A 21 -13.53 7.62 6.88
CA LEU A 21 -14.19 6.68 7.80
C LEU A 21 -15.70 6.84 7.65
N SER A 22 -16.38 5.76 7.28
CA SER A 22 -17.84 5.76 7.09
C SER A 22 -18.48 4.55 7.75
N ILE A 23 -19.68 4.76 8.31
CA ILE A 23 -20.55 3.68 8.78
C ILE A 23 -21.37 3.23 7.56
N GLY A 24 -20.76 2.39 6.71
CA GLY A 24 -21.31 1.95 5.43
C GLY A 24 -20.43 2.33 4.24
N LYS A 25 -20.91 2.07 3.02
CA LYS A 25 -20.15 2.38 1.79
C LYS A 25 -20.00 3.89 1.61
N SER A 26 -18.78 4.34 1.39
CA SER A 26 -18.50 5.76 1.12
C SER A 26 -19.19 6.22 -0.17
N LEU A 27 -19.69 7.46 -0.17
CA LEU A 27 -20.20 8.13 -1.37
C LEU A 27 -19.08 8.74 -2.22
N LEU A 28 -17.91 8.98 -1.61
CA LEU A 28 -16.74 9.51 -2.30
C LEU A 28 -16.05 8.39 -3.07
N PRO A 29 -15.48 8.67 -4.25
CA PRO A 29 -14.60 7.72 -4.93
C PRO A 29 -13.43 7.41 -4.01
N CYS A 30 -13.11 6.13 -3.87
CA CYS A 30 -12.02 5.62 -3.02
C CYS A 30 -11.25 4.57 -3.81
N ASP A 31 -9.91 4.65 -3.78
CA ASP A 31 -9.05 3.69 -4.47
C ASP A 31 -9.04 2.34 -3.74
N ILE A 32 -9.23 2.36 -2.41
CA ILE A 32 -9.21 1.17 -1.55
C ILE A 32 -10.31 1.30 -0.49
N ASP A 33 -11.25 0.35 -0.50
CA ASP A 33 -12.26 0.19 0.54
C ASP A 33 -11.88 -0.96 1.49
N ILE A 34 -11.82 -0.67 2.80
CA ILE A 34 -11.52 -1.67 3.83
C ILE A 34 -12.69 -1.76 4.81
N VAL A 35 -13.39 -2.90 4.82
CA VAL A 35 -14.47 -3.16 5.78
C VAL A 35 -13.86 -3.56 7.13
N LEU A 36 -14.03 -2.70 8.13
CA LEU A 36 -13.63 -3.00 9.50
C LEU A 36 -14.63 -3.99 10.11
N LYS A 37 -14.12 -5.13 10.60
CA LYS A 37 -14.89 -6.11 11.37
C LYS A 37 -14.53 -5.92 12.85
N PRO A 38 -15.40 -5.30 13.66
CA PRO A 38 -15.12 -5.12 15.08
C PRO A 38 -15.06 -6.49 15.76
N ASP A 39 -14.03 -6.69 16.57
CA ASP A 39 -13.92 -7.89 17.39
C ASP A 39 -14.94 -7.78 18.54
N PRO A 40 -15.91 -8.71 18.65
CA PRO A 40 -16.93 -8.66 19.69
C PRO A 40 -16.37 -8.80 21.11
N SER A 41 -15.11 -9.22 21.27
CA SER A 41 -14.44 -9.32 22.57
C SER A 41 -13.91 -7.99 23.10
N CYS A 42 -13.85 -6.94 22.27
CA CYS A 42 -13.38 -5.63 22.69
C CYS A 42 -14.53 -4.83 23.34
N SER A 43 -14.76 -5.06 24.63
CA SER A 43 -15.86 -4.44 25.39
C SER A 43 -15.57 -3.01 25.85
N ASP A 44 -14.30 -2.67 26.10
CA ASP A 44 -13.89 -1.34 26.56
C ASP A 44 -12.85 -0.72 25.61
N VAL A 45 -13.37 -0.05 24.58
CA VAL A 45 -12.55 0.60 23.55
C VAL A 45 -11.75 1.77 24.14
N GLU A 46 -12.29 2.48 25.13
CA GLU A 46 -11.66 3.68 25.68
C GLU A 46 -10.46 3.33 26.57
N GLU A 47 -10.61 2.34 27.44
CA GLU A 47 -9.50 1.83 28.27
C GLU A 47 -8.42 1.17 27.41
N THR A 48 -8.82 0.38 26.41
CA THR A 48 -7.88 -0.22 25.45
C THR A 48 -7.11 0.86 24.70
N MET A 49 -7.78 1.93 24.26
CA MET A 49 -7.14 3.03 23.54
C MET A 49 -6.17 3.82 24.42
N LYS A 50 -6.50 4.07 25.69
CA LYS A 50 -5.58 4.69 26.66
C LYS A 50 -4.34 3.82 26.88
N SER A 51 -4.53 2.52 27.07
CA SER A 51 -3.44 1.56 27.25
C SER A 51 -2.51 1.50 26.04
N VAL A 52 -3.08 1.47 24.82
CA VAL A 52 -2.31 1.54 23.58
C VAL A 52 -1.56 2.86 23.48
N HIS A 53 -2.18 3.99 23.85
CA HIS A 53 -1.53 5.28 23.79
C HIS A 53 -0.31 5.36 24.72
N ASP A 54 -0.43 4.87 25.95
CA ASP A 54 0.67 4.87 26.91
C ASP A 54 1.78 3.89 26.49
N TYR A 55 1.42 2.73 25.92
CA TYR A 55 2.38 1.83 25.30
C TYR A 55 3.15 2.52 24.16
N LEU A 56 2.44 3.18 23.23
CA LEU A 56 3.06 3.88 22.11
C LEU A 56 3.97 5.02 22.58
N LYS A 57 3.60 5.75 23.65
CA LYS A 57 4.47 6.76 24.28
C LYS A 57 5.74 6.15 24.83
N SER A 58 5.66 4.99 25.49
CA SER A 58 6.85 4.29 26.00
C SER A 58 7.80 3.87 24.87
N GLN A 59 7.26 3.60 23.68
CA GLN A 59 7.99 3.17 22.48
C GLN A 59 8.34 4.31 21.52
N LEU A 60 8.21 5.58 21.93
CA LEU A 60 8.52 6.75 21.09
C LEU A 60 9.87 6.62 20.33
N PRO A 61 10.98 6.20 20.99
CA PRO A 61 12.27 6.08 20.32
C PRO A 61 12.28 5.03 19.20
N LEU A 62 11.51 3.95 19.34
CA LEU A 62 11.36 2.92 18.31
C LEU A 62 10.49 3.42 17.15
N LEU A 63 9.39 4.11 17.46
CA LEU A 63 8.51 4.71 16.45
C LEU A 63 9.25 5.76 15.61
N ASP A 64 10.12 6.55 16.22
CA ASP A 64 10.95 7.51 15.49
C ASP A 64 11.99 6.84 14.60
N LYS A 65 12.59 5.72 15.03
CA LYS A 65 13.47 4.91 14.19
C LYS A 65 12.71 4.32 13.00
N LEU A 66 11.51 3.78 13.22
CA LEU A 66 10.64 3.27 12.17
C LEU A 66 10.25 4.36 11.17
N ARG A 67 9.85 5.55 11.66
CA ARG A 67 9.51 6.70 10.81
C ARG A 67 10.70 7.13 9.94
N LYS A 68 11.90 7.21 10.54
CA LYS A 68 13.14 7.52 9.80
C LYS A 68 13.45 6.44 8.76
N TYR A 69 13.30 5.16 9.12
CA TYR A 69 13.50 4.05 8.19
C TYR A 69 12.56 4.15 6.99
N ILE A 70 11.26 4.34 7.22
CA ILE A 70 10.25 4.50 6.15
C ILE A 70 10.58 5.70 5.26
N ALA A 71 10.94 6.84 5.86
CA ALA A 71 11.32 8.03 5.11
C ALA A 71 12.55 7.77 4.21
N ILE A 72 13.56 7.09 4.75
CA ILE A 72 14.77 6.74 4.01
C ILE A 72 14.44 5.79 2.84
N ILE A 73 13.79 4.64 3.10
CA ILE A 73 13.49 3.64 2.05
C ILE A 73 12.57 4.20 0.95
N SER A 74 11.73 5.19 1.26
CA SER A 74 10.85 5.82 0.26
C SER A 74 11.63 6.58 -0.81
N THR A 75 12.87 6.98 -0.52
CA THR A 75 13.76 7.72 -1.45
C THR A 75 14.75 6.81 -2.18
N PHE A 76 14.79 5.51 -1.86
CA PHE A 76 15.77 4.61 -2.44
C PHE A 76 15.46 4.30 -3.92
N PRO A 77 16.47 4.38 -4.82
CA PRO A 77 16.29 3.99 -6.20
C PRO A 77 16.14 2.47 -6.30
N PHE A 78 15.04 2.03 -6.93
CA PHE A 78 14.77 0.62 -7.14
C PHE A 78 15.28 0.19 -8.52
N LYS A 79 16.03 -0.91 -8.57
CA LYS A 79 16.58 -1.45 -9.81
C LYS A 79 15.80 -2.69 -10.25
N TYR A 80 15.57 -2.78 -11.55
CA TYR A 80 14.93 -3.94 -12.17
C TYR A 80 16.03 -4.73 -12.90
N GLU A 81 16.41 -5.89 -12.39
CA GLU A 81 17.33 -6.80 -13.09
C GLU A 81 16.61 -7.51 -14.24
N GLN A 82 17.32 -7.83 -15.31
CA GLN A 82 16.72 -8.45 -16.50
C GLN A 82 16.18 -9.86 -16.25
N ASP A 83 16.79 -10.63 -15.33
CA ASP A 83 16.39 -12.00 -15.06
C ASP A 83 15.00 -12.10 -14.43
N ILE A 84 14.65 -11.14 -13.55
CA ILE A 84 13.33 -11.13 -12.91
C ILE A 84 12.23 -10.67 -13.89
N LEU A 85 12.58 -9.83 -14.87
CA LEU A 85 11.62 -9.34 -15.87
C LEU A 85 11.10 -10.51 -16.71
N GLN A 86 11.94 -11.47 -17.04
CA GLN A 86 11.51 -12.69 -17.73
C GLN A 86 10.55 -13.54 -16.89
N VAL A 87 10.78 -13.64 -15.58
CA VAL A 87 9.87 -14.37 -14.68
C VAL A 87 8.51 -13.68 -14.62
N ILE A 88 8.50 -12.35 -14.52
CA ILE A 88 7.29 -11.52 -14.49
C ILE A 88 6.52 -11.64 -15.81
N GLU A 89 7.20 -11.54 -16.96
CA GLU A 89 6.57 -11.69 -18.28
C GLU A 89 5.94 -13.07 -18.45
N ASN A 90 6.67 -14.14 -18.08
CA ASN A 90 6.15 -15.50 -18.15
C ASN A 90 4.94 -15.71 -17.24
N ASP A 91 4.95 -15.15 -16.04
CA ASP A 91 3.82 -15.24 -15.12
C ASP A 91 2.61 -14.43 -15.61
N PHE A 92 2.83 -13.26 -16.22
CA PHE A 92 1.77 -12.46 -16.82
C PHE A 92 1.03 -13.24 -17.93
N VAL A 93 1.79 -13.85 -18.85
CA VAL A 93 1.23 -14.68 -19.94
C VAL A 93 0.44 -15.87 -19.38
N LYS A 94 0.88 -16.49 -18.29
CA LYS A 94 0.14 -17.58 -17.63
C LYS A 94 -1.15 -17.07 -16.98
N CYS A 95 -1.10 -15.94 -16.29
CA CYS A 95 -2.27 -15.35 -15.65
C CYS A 95 -3.35 -14.95 -16.65
N GLU A 96 -2.97 -14.34 -17.78
CA GLU A 96 -3.89 -13.98 -18.87
C GLU A 96 -4.57 -15.21 -19.49
N ARG A 97 -3.85 -16.34 -19.62
CA ARG A 97 -4.39 -17.60 -20.13
C ARG A 97 -5.38 -18.28 -19.17
N LEU A 98 -5.21 -18.08 -17.86
CA LEU A 98 -6.03 -18.70 -16.83
C LEU A 98 -7.25 -17.85 -16.45
N ILE A 99 -7.13 -16.54 -16.54
CA ILE A 99 -8.14 -15.56 -16.16
C ILE A 99 -8.30 -14.63 -17.36
N LEU A 100 -9.40 -14.78 -18.08
CA LEU A 100 -9.75 -14.09 -19.34
C LEU A 100 -9.86 -12.55 -19.27
N ASN A 101 -9.28 -11.89 -18.26
CA ASN A 101 -9.42 -10.45 -18.06
C ASN A 101 -8.38 -9.85 -17.09
N VAL A 102 -7.16 -10.39 -16.99
CA VAL A 102 -6.10 -9.72 -16.22
C VAL A 102 -5.72 -8.44 -16.95
N CYS A 103 -6.19 -7.29 -16.45
CA CYS A 103 -5.89 -5.98 -17.01
C CYS A 103 -4.41 -5.63 -16.74
N SER A 104 -3.82 -4.79 -17.60
CA SER A 104 -2.52 -4.14 -17.35
C SER A 104 -2.44 -3.49 -15.97
N ASP A 105 -3.58 -3.01 -15.45
CA ASP A 105 -3.68 -2.39 -14.12
C ASP A 105 -3.39 -3.37 -12.98
N ASP A 106 -3.81 -4.63 -13.10
CA ASP A 106 -3.56 -5.68 -12.09
C ASP A 106 -2.07 -6.02 -12.01
N LEU A 107 -1.40 -6.06 -13.17
CA LEU A 107 0.06 -6.25 -13.23
C LEU A 107 0.78 -5.06 -12.57
N HIS A 108 0.36 -3.84 -12.88
CA HIS A 108 0.95 -2.64 -12.28
C HIS A 108 0.81 -2.63 -10.75
N ILE A 109 -0.37 -2.99 -10.22
CA ILE A 109 -0.60 -3.13 -8.78
C ILE A 109 0.33 -4.18 -8.17
N LEU A 110 0.43 -5.37 -8.80
CA LEU A 110 1.28 -6.45 -8.32
C LEU A 110 2.77 -6.07 -8.31
N LEU A 111 3.24 -5.34 -9.34
CA LEU A 111 4.60 -4.80 -9.41
C LEU A 111 4.86 -3.79 -8.29
N MET A 112 3.91 -2.87 -8.03
CA MET A 112 4.02 -1.92 -6.93
C MET A 112 4.07 -2.62 -5.56
N ILE A 113 3.18 -3.58 -5.30
CA ILE A 113 3.16 -4.33 -4.03
C ILE A 113 4.48 -5.06 -3.83
N SER A 114 4.95 -5.77 -4.85
CA SER A 114 6.20 -6.52 -4.78
C SER A 114 7.40 -5.59 -4.54
N LYS A 115 7.43 -4.42 -5.20
CA LYS A 115 8.45 -3.38 -4.99
C LYS A 115 8.43 -2.86 -3.56
N LEU A 116 7.26 -2.59 -3.00
CA LEU A 116 7.11 -2.13 -1.61
C LEU A 116 7.62 -3.19 -0.63
N ILE A 117 7.33 -4.48 -0.86
CA ILE A 117 7.82 -5.58 -0.02
C ILE A 117 9.36 -5.67 -0.09
N ALA A 118 9.96 -5.51 -1.27
CA ALA A 118 11.40 -5.47 -1.43
C ALA A 118 12.04 -4.34 -0.63
N LEU A 119 11.53 -3.11 -0.79
CA LEU A 119 12.02 -1.92 -0.10
C LEU A 119 11.86 -2.04 1.42
N CYS A 120 10.73 -2.55 1.90
CA CYS A 120 10.51 -2.82 3.32
C CYS A 120 11.53 -3.82 3.89
N SER A 121 11.96 -4.79 3.08
CA SER A 121 12.98 -5.79 3.44
C SER A 121 14.42 -5.24 3.32
N GLY A 122 14.59 -3.98 2.92
CA GLY A 122 15.90 -3.36 2.70
C GLY A 122 16.61 -3.82 1.42
N LYS A 123 15.89 -4.49 0.51
CA LYS A 123 16.40 -4.91 -0.80
C LYS A 123 16.00 -3.88 -1.85
N ASN A 124 16.92 -3.57 -2.76
CA ASN A 124 16.70 -2.63 -3.87
C ASN A 124 16.42 -3.31 -5.22
N GLU A 125 16.35 -4.64 -5.20
CA GLU A 125 16.17 -5.51 -6.37
C GLU A 125 15.06 -6.51 -6.06
N PHE A 126 14.43 -7.01 -7.12
CA PHE A 126 13.46 -8.09 -6.98
C PHE A 126 14.16 -9.42 -6.75
N ASP A 127 13.51 -10.25 -5.95
CA ASP A 127 13.86 -11.63 -5.69
C ASP A 127 12.63 -12.48 -5.99
N ASN A 128 12.82 -13.73 -6.42
CA ASN A 128 11.71 -14.65 -6.67
C ASN A 128 10.85 -14.83 -5.41
N ALA A 129 11.47 -14.86 -4.23
CA ALA A 129 10.75 -14.94 -2.96
C ALA A 129 9.85 -13.71 -2.71
N ILE A 130 10.29 -12.52 -3.13
CA ILE A 130 9.51 -11.28 -3.00
C ILE A 130 8.35 -11.30 -3.99
N TRP A 131 8.57 -11.77 -5.22
CA TRP A 131 7.51 -11.89 -6.22
C TRP A 131 6.39 -12.86 -5.79
N GLU A 132 6.76 -14.04 -5.26
CA GLU A 132 5.78 -14.98 -4.70
C GLU A 132 5.02 -14.39 -3.50
N SER A 133 5.73 -13.65 -2.64
CA SER A 133 5.10 -12.94 -1.52
C SER A 133 4.10 -11.90 -2.02
N GLY A 134 4.44 -11.12 -3.05
CA GLY A 134 3.55 -10.16 -3.68
C GLY A 134 2.27 -10.82 -4.24
N LYS A 135 2.40 -11.96 -4.93
CA LYS A 135 1.25 -12.74 -5.42
C LYS A 135 0.36 -13.22 -4.28
N SER A 136 0.94 -13.67 -3.17
CA SER A 136 0.19 -14.07 -1.98
C SER A 136 -0.59 -12.90 -1.37
N PHE A 137 0.03 -11.73 -1.22
CA PHE A 137 -0.63 -10.51 -0.72
C PHE A 137 -1.78 -10.06 -1.62
N GLU A 138 -1.57 -10.09 -2.94
CA GLU A 138 -2.60 -9.69 -3.90
C GLU A 138 -3.79 -10.66 -3.89
N ASN A 139 -3.54 -11.97 -3.77
CA ASN A 139 -4.59 -12.96 -3.59
C ASN A 139 -5.39 -12.73 -2.30
N GLN A 140 -4.72 -12.41 -1.18
CA GLN A 140 -5.41 -12.05 0.06
C GLN A 140 -6.27 -10.79 -0.11
N ARG A 141 -5.79 -9.79 -0.87
CA ARG A 141 -6.58 -8.58 -1.17
C ARG A 141 -7.84 -8.94 -1.96
N LYS A 142 -7.72 -9.75 -3.02
CA LYS A 142 -8.86 -10.22 -3.83
C LYS A 142 -9.85 -11.05 -3.02
N LEU A 143 -9.39 -11.81 -2.02
CA LEU A 143 -10.26 -12.57 -1.11
C LEU A 143 -11.02 -11.69 -0.12
N ARG A 144 -10.48 -10.54 0.30
CA ARG A 144 -11.17 -9.61 1.22
C ARG A 144 -12.33 -8.87 0.53
N ASN A 145 -12.24 -8.70 -0.79
CA ASN A 145 -13.20 -7.95 -1.60
C ASN A 145 -14.23 -8.87 -2.31
N LYS A 146 -14.22 -10.18 -2.03
CA LYS A 146 -15.26 -11.15 -2.43
C LYS A 146 -16.30 -11.29 -1.32
#